data_AF-A0AAE1CH43-F1
#
_entry.id   AF-A0AAE1CH43-F1
#
_cell.length_a   1.000
_cell.length_b   1.000
_cell.length_c   1.000
_cell.angle_alpha   90.00
_cell.angle_beta   90.00
_cell.angle_gamma   90.00
#
_symmetry.space_group_name_H-M   'P 1'
#
loop_
_entity.id
_entity.type
_entity.pdbx_description
1 polymer ?
#
loop_
_entity_poly.entity_id
_entity_poly.type
_entity_poly.pdbx_seq_one_letter_code
_entity_poly.pdbx_strand_id
1 'polypeptide(L)'
;MSALGQRAACAVRQARQARPTGVRNTRTYASESHGHGHGHHAPPVEESLGSAFYIAIGAIPASMFVYSISRPGKDGQPSAVATWLEKISDNKEKWETRAHLTTSAIQEAARDKHLFYNIERNRHIELNYPEVFQHGSPFNVPAGHSVNLDKVVSHYRKQHLDEEARKAKKLEAAAAVAE
;
A
#
# COMPACT_ATOMS: atom_id res chain seq x y z
N MET A 1 12.20 9.56 2.99
CA MET A 1 11.58 8.65 3.99
C MET A 1 10.66 7.62 3.31
N SER A 2 11.22 6.61 2.63
CA SER A 2 10.40 5.55 2.01
C SER A 2 11.08 4.17 1.99
N ALA A 3 11.94 3.88 2.96
CA ALA A 3 12.59 2.57 3.11
C ALA A 3 11.76 1.56 3.93
N LEU A 4 10.72 2.01 4.64
CA LEU A 4 9.89 1.17 5.51
C LEU A 4 8.86 0.31 4.74
N GLY A 5 8.44 0.73 3.55
CA GLY A 5 7.43 0.01 2.76
C GLY A 5 7.94 -1.25 2.06
N GLN A 6 9.25 -1.36 1.83
CA GLN A 6 9.82 -2.47 1.06
C GLN A 6 10.15 -3.71 1.90
N ARG A 7 10.25 -3.58 3.22
CA ARG A 7 10.61 -4.70 4.12
C ARG A 7 9.40 -5.55 4.56
N ALA A 8 8.19 -5.00 4.59
CA ALA A 8 6.99 -5.72 4.99
C ALA A 8 6.55 -6.80 3.97
N ALA A 9 6.82 -6.59 2.68
CA ALA A 9 6.40 -7.51 1.62
C ALA A 9 7.17 -8.85 1.63
N CYS A 10 8.40 -8.89 2.17
CA CYS A 10 9.20 -10.12 2.25
C CYS A 10 8.80 -11.03 3.42
N ALA A 11 8.32 -10.48 4.54
CA ALA A 11 7.91 -11.27 5.70
C ALA A 11 6.61 -12.08 5.46
N VAL A 12 5.69 -11.55 4.64
CA VAL A 12 4.40 -12.19 4.36
C VAL A 12 4.54 -13.42 3.44
N ARG A 13 5.60 -13.50 2.62
CA ARG A 13 5.85 -14.67 1.76
C ARG A 13 6.45 -15.86 2.50
N GLN A 14 7.21 -15.65 3.59
CA GLN A 14 7.75 -16.75 4.40
C GLN A 14 6.69 -17.41 5.30
N ALA A 15 5.67 -16.68 5.74
CA ALA A 15 4.62 -17.22 6.61
C ALA A 15 3.63 -18.19 5.92
N ARG A 16 3.67 -18.32 4.58
CA ARG A 16 2.75 -19.20 3.82
C ARG A 16 3.28 -20.62 3.57
N GLN A 17 4.50 -20.96 3.98
CA GLN A 17 5.11 -22.27 3.70
C GLN A 17 5.11 -23.27 4.88
N ALA A 18 4.61 -22.91 6.06
CA ALA A 18 4.49 -23.85 7.18
C ALA A 18 3.06 -24.41 7.28
N ARG A 19 2.65 -25.23 6.30
CA ARG A 19 1.45 -26.07 6.43
C ARG A 19 1.91 -27.48 6.86
N PRO A 20 1.62 -27.93 8.09
CA PRO A 20 1.96 -29.30 8.47
C PRO A 20 1.16 -30.27 7.60
N THR A 21 1.87 -31.13 6.89
CA THR A 21 1.33 -32.28 6.17
C THR A 21 0.69 -33.25 7.17
N GLY A 22 -0.50 -33.75 6.83
CA GLY A 22 -1.42 -34.48 7.70
C GLY A 22 -0.82 -35.54 8.62
N VAL A 23 -1.31 -35.54 9.86
CA VAL A 23 -1.19 -36.64 10.82
C VAL A 23 -1.88 -37.87 10.24
N ARG A 24 -1.11 -38.90 9.91
CA ARG A 24 -1.64 -40.25 9.63
C ARG A 24 -2.15 -40.85 10.93
N ASN A 25 -3.47 -40.91 11.08
CA ASN A 25 -4.11 -41.66 12.16
C ASN A 25 -4.35 -43.10 11.68
N THR A 26 -3.36 -43.98 11.88
CA THR A 26 -3.55 -45.42 11.70
C THR A 26 -4.38 -45.94 12.86
N ARG A 27 -5.67 -46.19 12.62
CA ARG A 27 -6.51 -46.95 13.56
C ARG A 27 -6.05 -48.40 13.54
N THR A 28 -5.29 -48.82 14.53
CA THR A 28 -5.04 -50.23 14.81
C THR A 28 -6.14 -50.71 15.76
N TYR A 29 -7.07 -51.51 15.25
CA TYR A 29 -7.96 -52.32 16.09
C TYR A 29 -7.13 -53.50 16.61
N ALA A 30 -6.56 -53.35 17.80
CA ALA A 30 -6.04 -54.47 18.57
C ALA A 30 -7.11 -54.88 19.60
N SER A 31 -7.95 -55.82 19.20
CA SER A 31 -8.78 -56.62 20.11
C SER A 31 -7.92 -57.76 20.65
N GLU A 32 -7.28 -57.57 21.80
CA GLU A 32 -6.51 -58.60 22.55
C GLU A 32 -6.19 -57.92 23.90
N SER A 33 -6.54 -58.35 25.12
CA SER A 33 -6.94 -59.62 25.70
C SER A 33 -7.60 -59.34 27.06
N HIS A 34 -8.54 -60.18 27.48
CA HIS A 34 -9.02 -60.21 28.87
C HIS A 34 -7.91 -60.77 29.78
N GLY A 35 -7.33 -59.90 30.61
CA GLY A 35 -6.45 -60.29 31.72
C GLY A 35 -7.13 -60.03 33.06
N HIS A 36 -7.48 -61.11 33.77
CA HIS A 36 -7.90 -61.07 35.17
C HIS A 36 -6.72 -60.69 36.07
N GLY A 37 -6.89 -59.72 36.98
CA GLY A 37 -5.87 -59.37 37.98
C GLY A 37 -6.36 -58.35 38.99
N HIS A 38 -6.35 -58.74 40.26
CA HIS A 38 -6.87 -58.00 41.41
C HIS A 38 -6.07 -56.73 41.76
N GLY A 39 -6.80 -55.69 42.18
CA GLY A 39 -6.44 -54.80 43.29
C GLY A 39 -5.33 -53.77 43.08
N HIS A 40 -5.69 -52.56 42.63
CA HIS A 40 -5.08 -51.30 43.09
C HIS A 40 -6.10 -50.17 43.00
N HIS A 41 -6.40 -49.52 44.13
CA HIS A 41 -7.16 -48.28 44.17
C HIS A 41 -6.41 -47.20 43.39
N ALA A 42 -6.90 -46.84 42.20
CA ALA A 42 -6.52 -45.58 41.58
C ALA A 42 -7.02 -44.44 42.49
N PRO A 43 -6.23 -43.39 42.76
CA PRO A 43 -6.74 -42.22 43.46
C PRO A 43 -7.97 -41.71 42.71
N PRO A 44 -9.02 -41.20 43.39
CA PRO A 44 -10.17 -40.62 42.71
C PRO A 44 -9.67 -39.43 41.90
N VAL A 45 -9.42 -39.67 40.62
CA VAL A 45 -9.18 -38.61 39.67
C VAL A 45 -10.54 -37.98 39.49
N GLU A 46 -10.73 -36.81 40.09
CA GLU A 46 -11.85 -35.91 39.78
C GLU A 46 -11.83 -35.68 38.26
N GLU A 47 -12.62 -36.46 37.51
CA GLU A 47 -12.74 -36.26 36.08
C GLU A 47 -13.45 -34.91 35.88
N SER A 48 -12.64 -33.87 35.68
CA SER A 48 -13.16 -32.54 35.40
C SER A 48 -14.11 -32.64 34.21
N LEU A 49 -15.30 -32.04 34.35
CA LEU A 49 -16.28 -31.92 33.27
C LEU A 49 -15.53 -31.53 31.99
N GLY A 50 -15.54 -32.43 31.00
CA GLY A 50 -14.74 -32.27 29.79
C GLY A 50 -15.00 -30.92 29.12
N SER A 51 -14.05 -30.40 28.35
CA SER A 51 -14.16 -29.10 27.67
C SER A 51 -15.47 -28.91 26.88
N ALA A 52 -16.02 -30.01 26.34
CA ALA A 52 -17.31 -30.04 25.66
C ALA A 52 -18.49 -29.55 26.52
N PHE A 53 -18.48 -29.82 27.84
CA PHE A 53 -19.53 -29.39 28.77
C PHE A 53 -19.57 -27.86 28.92
N TYR A 54 -18.40 -27.24 29.10
CA TYR A 54 -18.30 -25.78 29.19
C TYR A 54 -18.64 -25.10 27.86
N ILE A 55 -18.27 -25.71 26.72
CA ILE A 55 -18.67 -25.23 25.40
C ILE A 55 -20.19 -25.32 25.25
N ALA A 56 -20.82 -26.41 25.67
CA ALA A 56 -22.27 -26.56 25.59
C ALA A 56 -23.01 -25.53 26.45
N ILE A 57 -22.58 -25.31 27.70
CA ILE A 57 -23.16 -24.29 28.58
C ILE A 57 -22.97 -22.89 28.01
N GLY A 58 -21.81 -22.59 27.41
CA GLY A 58 -21.56 -21.30 26.76
C GLY A 58 -22.34 -21.11 25.45
N ALA A 59 -22.56 -22.19 24.69
CA ALA A 59 -23.24 -22.15 23.40
C ALA A 59 -24.72 -21.79 23.53
N ILE A 60 -25.39 -22.18 24.61
CA ILE A 60 -26.81 -21.89 24.85
C ILE A 60 -27.07 -20.36 24.94
N PRO A 61 -26.48 -19.60 25.88
CA PRO A 61 -26.68 -18.15 25.95
C PRO A 61 -26.10 -17.43 24.73
N ALA A 62 -24.98 -17.91 24.17
CA ALA A 62 -24.43 -17.35 22.94
C ALA A 62 -25.41 -17.47 21.76
N SER A 63 -26.07 -18.61 21.61
CA SER A 63 -27.08 -18.81 20.56
C SER A 63 -28.31 -17.92 20.75
N MET A 64 -28.77 -17.74 22.00
CA MET A 64 -29.88 -16.81 22.30
C MET A 64 -29.51 -15.36 22.00
N PHE A 65 -28.26 -14.97 22.28
CA PHE A 65 -27.75 -13.63 21.99
C PHE A 65 -27.62 -13.40 20.47
N VAL A 66 -27.08 -14.35 19.72
CA VAL A 66 -27.03 -14.27 18.26
C VAL A 66 -28.45 -14.19 17.68
N TYR A 67 -29.38 -14.96 18.23
CA TYR A 67 -30.77 -14.94 17.80
C TYR A 67 -31.47 -13.60 18.07
N SER A 68 -31.19 -12.95 19.20
CA SER A 68 -31.79 -11.66 19.52
C SER A 68 -31.28 -10.53 18.61
N ILE A 69 -30.00 -10.55 18.24
CA ILE A 69 -29.40 -9.53 17.35
C ILE A 69 -29.74 -9.77 15.87
N SER A 70 -29.95 -11.04 15.48
CA SER A 70 -30.27 -11.42 14.10
C SER A 70 -31.72 -11.06 13.70
N ARG A 71 -32.64 -10.95 14.67
CA ARG A 71 -34.05 -10.65 14.39
C ARG A 71 -34.24 -9.21 13.86
N PRO A 72 -35.06 -9.01 12.82
CA PRO A 72 -35.46 -7.68 12.39
C PRO A 72 -36.35 -6.99 13.43
N GLY A 73 -36.35 -5.66 13.44
CA GLY A 73 -37.21 -4.87 14.32
C GLY A 73 -38.70 -5.04 13.98
N LYS A 74 -39.59 -4.72 14.93
CA LYS A 74 -41.06 -4.82 14.75
C LYS A 74 -41.59 -4.07 13.53
N ASP A 75 -40.89 -3.03 13.09
CA ASP A 75 -41.31 -2.15 12.00
C ASP A 75 -40.62 -2.46 10.66
N GLY A 76 -40.09 -3.68 10.48
CA GLY A 76 -39.44 -4.11 9.23
C GLY A 76 -38.03 -3.53 9.01
N GLN A 77 -37.44 -2.92 10.04
CA GLN A 77 -36.07 -2.40 10.00
C GLN A 77 -35.05 -3.56 9.84
N PRO A 78 -33.96 -3.36 9.07
CA PRO A 78 -32.91 -4.35 8.93
C PRO A 78 -32.31 -4.70 10.30
N SER A 79 -31.94 -5.96 10.50
CA SER A 79 -31.32 -6.39 11.75
C SER A 79 -29.96 -5.71 11.95
N ALA A 80 -29.50 -5.61 13.20
CA ALA A 80 -28.21 -4.98 13.49
C ALA A 80 -27.04 -5.67 12.76
N VAL A 81 -27.15 -6.98 12.50
CA VAL A 81 -26.20 -7.74 11.68
C VAL A 81 -26.22 -7.26 10.23
N ALA A 82 -27.42 -7.04 9.66
CA ALA A 82 -27.56 -6.55 8.29
C ALA A 82 -27.00 -5.14 8.14
N THR A 83 -27.30 -4.21 9.06
CA THR A 83 -26.73 -2.85 9.06
C THR A 83 -25.21 -2.86 9.20
N TRP A 84 -24.67 -3.77 10.02
CA TRP A 84 -23.23 -3.94 10.16
C TRP A 84 -22.59 -4.49 8.87
N LEU A 85 -23.24 -5.45 8.22
CA LEU A 85 -22.77 -6.02 6.96
C LEU A 85 -22.80 -4.98 5.83
N GLU A 86 -23.85 -4.16 5.76
CA GLU A 86 -23.99 -3.04 4.83
C GLU A 86 -22.89 -1.99 5.03
N LYS A 87 -22.59 -1.65 6.29
CA LYS A 87 -21.47 -0.76 6.62
C LYS A 87 -20.12 -1.33 6.17
N ILE A 88 -19.95 -2.65 6.20
CA ILE A 88 -18.72 -3.30 5.69
C ILE A 88 -18.69 -3.27 4.16
N SER A 89 -19.80 -3.51 3.46
CA SER A 89 -19.85 -3.41 2.00
C SER A 89 -19.55 -1.98 1.52
N ASP A 90 -20.13 -0.96 2.15
CA ASP A 90 -19.85 0.44 1.83
C ASP A 90 -18.37 0.79 2.02
N ASN A 91 -17.76 0.22 3.05
CA ASN A 91 -16.33 0.39 3.28
C ASN A 91 -15.49 -0.28 2.19
N LYS A 92 -15.90 -1.44 1.67
CA LYS A 92 -15.18 -2.09 0.56
C LYS A 92 -15.21 -1.22 -0.70
N GLU A 93 -16.36 -0.69 -1.07
CA GLU A 93 -16.49 0.19 -2.23
C GLU A 93 -15.62 1.45 -2.09
N LYS A 94 -15.60 2.07 -0.91
CA LYS A 94 -14.73 3.22 -0.62
C LYS A 94 -13.23 2.87 -0.69
N TRP A 95 -12.86 1.65 -0.35
CA TRP A 95 -11.48 1.19 -0.45
C TRP A 95 -11.09 0.90 -1.89
N GLU A 96 -11.98 0.27 -2.66
CA GLU A 96 -11.79 0.00 -4.09
C GLU A 96 -11.67 1.29 -4.90
N THR A 97 -12.51 2.29 -4.64
CA THR A 97 -12.44 3.60 -5.31
C THR A 97 -11.11 4.31 -5.03
N ARG A 98 -10.64 4.31 -3.78
CA ARG A 98 -9.34 4.89 -3.42
C ARG A 98 -8.17 4.15 -4.06
N ALA A 99 -8.21 2.82 -4.05
CA ALA A 99 -7.20 1.99 -4.69
C ALA A 99 -7.14 2.30 -6.19
N HIS A 100 -8.31 2.36 -6.85
CA HIS A 100 -8.43 2.69 -8.26
C HIS A 100 -7.86 4.09 -8.57
N LEU A 101 -8.24 5.11 -7.80
CA LEU A 101 -7.73 6.47 -7.98
C LEU A 101 -6.20 6.51 -7.85
N THR A 102 -5.65 5.84 -6.84
CA THR A 102 -4.20 5.78 -6.62
C THR A 102 -3.50 5.07 -7.79
N THR A 103 -4.04 3.95 -8.26
CA THR A 103 -3.47 3.24 -9.42
C THR A 103 -3.55 4.06 -10.70
N SER A 104 -4.66 4.78 -10.92
CA SER A 104 -4.82 5.66 -12.09
C SER A 104 -3.83 6.82 -12.08
N ALA A 105 -3.61 7.44 -10.91
CA ALA A 105 -2.63 8.52 -10.76
C ALA A 105 -1.20 8.01 -10.98
N ILE A 106 -0.87 6.82 -10.49
CA ILE A 106 0.44 6.19 -10.74
C ILE A 106 0.62 5.88 -12.23
N GLN A 107 -0.42 5.41 -12.91
CA GLN A 107 -0.38 5.10 -14.33
C GLN A 107 -0.19 6.36 -15.19
N GLU A 108 -0.89 7.45 -14.86
CA GLU A 108 -0.71 8.75 -15.51
C GLU A 108 0.69 9.30 -15.27
N ALA A 109 1.18 9.29 -14.03
CA ALA A 109 2.54 9.72 -13.71
C ALA A 109 3.61 8.87 -14.44
N ALA A 110 3.38 7.56 -14.61
CA ALA A 110 4.27 6.70 -15.37
C ALA A 110 4.24 7.02 -16.87
N ARG A 111 3.06 7.33 -17.43
CA ARG A 111 2.90 7.77 -18.82
C ARG A 111 3.65 9.07 -19.07
N ASP A 112 3.49 10.05 -18.20
CA ASP A 112 4.15 11.35 -18.30
C ASP A 112 5.66 11.21 -18.18
N LYS A 113 6.13 10.39 -17.23
CA LYS A 113 7.56 10.08 -17.09
C LYS A 113 8.12 9.44 -18.37
N HIS A 114 7.37 8.53 -19.00
CA HIS A 114 7.78 7.93 -20.27
C HIS A 114 7.82 8.96 -21.41
N LEU A 115 6.88 9.91 -21.44
CA LEU A 115 6.88 11.00 -22.40
C LEU A 115 8.13 11.89 -22.23
N PHE A 116 8.43 12.31 -21.00
CA PHE A 116 9.55 13.21 -20.72
C PHE A 116 10.93 12.57 -20.89
N TYR A 117 11.06 11.25 -20.74
CA TYR A 117 12.34 10.58 -20.99
C TYR A 117 12.67 10.40 -22.46
N ASN A 118 11.66 10.23 -23.33
CA ASN A 118 11.88 9.96 -24.74
C ASN A 118 11.87 11.23 -25.61
N ILE A 119 11.29 12.32 -25.12
CA ILE A 119 11.35 13.60 -25.83
C ILE A 119 12.74 14.21 -25.68
N GLU A 120 13.37 14.57 -26.81
CA GLU A 120 14.56 15.42 -26.79
C GLU A 120 14.22 16.74 -26.10
N ARG A 121 14.99 17.09 -25.06
CA ARG A 121 14.82 18.36 -24.37
C ARG A 121 14.99 19.51 -25.37
N ASN A 122 13.99 20.40 -25.44
CA ASN A 122 14.08 21.57 -26.31
C ASN A 122 15.33 22.37 -25.96
N ARG A 123 16.24 22.50 -26.93
CA ARG A 123 17.48 23.28 -26.80
C ARG A 123 17.23 24.77 -27.00
N HIS A 124 16.07 25.15 -27.51
CA HIS A 124 15.69 26.53 -27.73
C HIS A 124 15.13 27.12 -26.44
N ILE A 125 15.58 28.33 -26.12
CA ILE A 125 15.06 29.11 -25.01
C ILE A 125 13.78 29.77 -25.50
N GLU A 126 12.65 29.52 -24.83
CA GLU A 126 11.40 30.23 -25.10
C GLU A 126 11.54 31.68 -24.66
N LEU A 127 11.58 32.59 -25.63
CA LEU A 127 11.57 34.02 -25.39
C LEU A 127 10.15 34.53 -25.69
N ASN A 128 9.61 35.41 -24.85
CA ASN A 128 8.25 35.95 -25.04
C ASN A 128 8.13 36.83 -26.30
N TYR A 129 9.25 37.33 -26.82
CA TYR A 129 9.28 38.28 -27.93
C TYR A 129 10.59 38.14 -28.74
N PRO A 130 10.82 37.00 -29.44
CA PRO A 130 12.05 36.75 -30.21
C PRO A 130 12.25 37.69 -31.41
N GLU A 131 11.17 38.29 -31.92
CA GLU A 131 11.17 39.24 -33.01
C GLU A 131 11.95 40.53 -32.70
N VAL A 132 12.18 40.87 -31.43
CA VAL A 132 12.97 42.05 -31.05
C VAL A 132 14.39 42.03 -31.63
N PHE A 133 14.97 40.85 -31.79
CA PHE A 133 16.32 40.70 -32.35
C PHE A 133 16.34 40.85 -33.87
N GLN A 134 15.18 40.73 -34.51
CA GLN A 134 15.00 40.88 -35.96
C GLN A 134 14.27 42.17 -36.32
N HIS A 135 13.87 42.98 -35.33
CA HIS A 135 13.18 44.24 -35.53
C HIS A 135 14.15 45.30 -36.06
N GLY A 136 14.06 45.61 -37.35
CA GLY A 136 14.84 46.66 -38.01
C GLY A 136 14.84 46.52 -39.53
N SER A 137 15.22 47.60 -40.22
CA SER A 137 15.50 47.52 -41.67
C SER A 137 16.80 46.75 -41.90
N PRO A 138 16.86 45.75 -42.79
CA PRO A 138 18.12 45.09 -43.14
C PRO A 138 19.06 46.00 -43.95
N PHE A 139 18.55 47.13 -44.47
CA PHE A 139 19.30 48.06 -45.29
C PHE A 139 19.68 49.32 -44.51
N ASN A 140 20.90 49.80 -44.76
CA ASN A 140 21.44 51.07 -44.25
C ASN A 140 21.54 51.18 -42.72
N VAL A 141 21.94 50.09 -42.05
CA VAL A 141 22.16 50.07 -40.59
C VAL A 141 23.61 50.48 -40.28
N PRO A 142 23.87 51.50 -39.45
CA PRO A 142 25.22 51.88 -39.08
C PRO A 142 25.88 50.78 -38.25
N ALA A 143 27.19 50.58 -38.44
CA ALA A 143 27.94 49.58 -37.69
C ALA A 143 27.84 49.85 -36.17
N GLY A 144 27.52 48.80 -35.40
CA GLY A 144 27.33 48.90 -33.94
C GLY A 144 25.92 49.26 -33.48
N HIS A 145 24.93 49.35 -34.38
CA HIS A 145 23.53 49.57 -34.02
C HIS A 145 22.94 48.42 -33.17
N SER A 146 23.32 47.17 -33.46
CA SER A 146 22.96 46.03 -32.63
C SER A 146 23.90 45.91 -31.43
N VAL A 147 23.32 45.71 -30.24
CA VAL A 147 24.10 45.54 -29.00
C VAL A 147 24.73 44.15 -28.99
N ASN A 148 26.03 44.06 -28.66
CA ASN A 148 26.70 42.79 -28.42
C ASN A 148 26.16 42.13 -27.15
N LEU A 149 25.44 41.02 -27.30
CA LEU A 149 24.76 40.32 -26.20
C LEU A 149 25.65 39.34 -25.44
N ASP A 150 26.91 39.13 -25.86
CA ASP A 150 27.80 38.10 -25.29
C ASP A 150 27.99 38.23 -23.77
N LYS A 151 28.07 39.46 -23.26
CA LYS A 151 28.17 39.71 -21.81
C LYS A 151 26.90 39.29 -21.07
N VAL A 152 25.73 39.57 -21.64
CA VAL A 152 24.43 39.19 -21.07
C VAL A 152 24.25 37.68 -21.11
N VAL A 153 24.58 37.05 -22.24
CA VAL A 153 24.54 35.59 -22.41
C VAL A 153 25.48 34.92 -21.41
N SER A 154 26.71 35.41 -21.25
CA SER A 154 27.67 34.84 -20.29
C SER A 154 27.22 35.01 -18.84
N HIS A 155 26.60 36.14 -18.48
CA HIS A 155 26.01 36.36 -17.16
C HIS A 155 24.93 35.32 -16.84
N TYR A 156 23.92 35.17 -17.72
CA TYR A 156 22.82 34.23 -17.48
C TYR A 156 23.26 32.77 -17.55
N ARG A 157 24.25 32.43 -18.39
CA ARG A 157 24.86 31.09 -18.38
C ARG A 157 25.51 30.79 -17.03
N LYS A 158 26.27 31.73 -16.46
CA LYS A 158 26.87 31.56 -15.13
C LYS A 158 25.80 31.40 -14.06
N GLN A 159 24.79 32.27 -14.05
CA GLN A 159 23.67 32.19 -13.11
C GLN A 159 22.95 30.82 -13.18
N HIS A 160 22.73 30.30 -14.38
CA HIS A 160 22.11 28.98 -14.56
C HIS A 160 22.97 27.86 -13.96
N LEU A 161 24.28 27.84 -14.26
CA LEU A 161 25.21 26.84 -13.71
C LEU A 161 25.29 26.90 -12.19
N ASP A 162 25.30 28.11 -11.61
CA ASP A 162 25.32 28.31 -10.17
C ASP A 162 24.02 27.80 -9.51
N GLU A 163 22.88 28.03 -10.15
CA GLU A 163 21.60 27.50 -9.68
C GLU A 163 21.51 25.98 -9.79
N GLU A 164 22.03 25.37 -10.86
CA GLU A 164 22.11 23.92 -11.02
C GLU A 164 23.03 23.30 -9.97
N ALA A 165 24.20 23.88 -9.72
CA ALA A 165 25.09 23.45 -8.65
C ALA A 165 24.42 23.56 -7.27
N ARG A 166 23.65 24.64 -7.02
CA ARG A 166 22.87 24.79 -5.79
C ARG A 166 21.78 23.73 -5.66
N LYS A 167 21.09 23.39 -6.76
CA LYS A 167 20.06 22.34 -6.79
C LYS A 167 20.69 20.95 -6.55
N ALA A 168 21.80 20.64 -7.20
CA ALA A 168 22.55 19.40 -7.02
C ALA A 168 22.98 19.22 -5.55
N LYS A 169 23.59 20.25 -4.93
CA LYS A 169 23.96 20.23 -3.51
C LYS A 169 22.77 20.00 -2.58
N LYS A 170 21.61 20.60 -2.87
CA LYS A 170 20.38 20.38 -2.09
C LYS A 170 19.85 18.95 -2.25
N LEU A 171 19.95 18.37 -3.44
CA LEU A 171 19.56 16.98 -3.70
C LEU A 171 20.49 16.00 -2.99
N GLU A 172 21.81 16.23 -3.04
CA GLU A 172 22.80 15.43 -2.31
C GLU A 172 22.59 15.52 -0.80
N ALA A 173 22.39 16.72 -0.26
CA ALA A 173 22.09 16.90 1.16
C ALA A 173 20.77 16.22 1.56
N ALA A 174 19.72 16.31 0.73
CA ALA A 174 18.46 15.63 0.98
C ALA A 174 18.58 14.10 0.90
N ALA A 175 19.44 13.57 0.02
CA ALA A 175 19.74 12.15 -0.07
C ALA A 175 20.51 11.66 1.16
N ALA A 176 21.52 12.40 1.62
CA ALA A 176 22.30 12.08 2.82
C ALA A 176 21.47 12.12 4.12
N VAL A 177 20.40 12.92 4.19
CA VAL A 177 19.47 12.94 5.32
C VAL A 177 18.42 11.81 5.25
N ALA A 178 18.24 11.20 4.08
CA ALA A 178 17.28 10.12 3.88
C ALA A 178 17.86 8.72 4.10
N GLU A 179 19.20 8.59 4.12
CA GLU A 179 19.94 7.43 4.67
C GLU A 179 20.00 7.49 6.20
#